data_AF-A0ABD5DEI7-F1
#
_entry.id   AF-A0ABD5DEI7-F1
#
_cell.length_a   1.000
_cell.length_b   1.000
_cell.length_c   1.000
_cell.angle_alpha   90.00
_cell.angle_beta   90.00
_cell.angle_gamma   90.00
#
_symmetry.space_group_name_H-M   'P 1'
#
loop_
_entity.id
_entity.type
_entity.pdbx_description
1 polymer ?
#
loop_
_entity_poly.entity_id
_entity_poly.type
_entity_poly.pdbx_seq_one_letter_code
_entity_poly.pdbx_strand_id
1 'polypeptide(L)'
;IIDPYGGQNDLRQRLLRHVSPAFSEDPLRVLRVARFAARYAHLGFRIAEETQALMAAMVEAGELAHLTPERVWKETESALTTRNPQVFFQTLRDCQALKVLFPEIDALYGVPAPA
;
A
#
# COMPACT_ATOMS: atom_id res chain seq x y z
N ILE A 1 -14.68 -20.96 13.05
CA ILE A 1 -13.65 -20.16 12.35
C ILE A 1 -12.34 -20.39 13.09
N ILE A 2 -11.26 -20.73 12.40
CA ILE A 2 -9.91 -20.87 12.98
C ILE A 2 -9.15 -19.58 12.64
N ASP A 3 -8.67 -18.85 13.65
CA ASP A 3 -8.07 -17.51 13.51
C ASP A 3 -6.75 -17.38 14.31
N PRO A 4 -5.64 -17.91 13.79
CA PRO A 4 -4.36 -17.95 14.52
C PRO A 4 -3.66 -16.58 14.62
N TYR A 5 -4.07 -15.60 13.81
CA TYR A 5 -3.42 -14.29 13.72
C TYR A 5 -4.33 -13.13 14.17
N GLY A 6 -5.53 -13.43 14.69
CA GLY A 6 -6.46 -12.43 15.19
C GLY A 6 -7.12 -11.58 14.09
N GLY A 7 -7.24 -12.11 12.87
CA GLY A 7 -7.84 -11.42 11.74
C GLY A 7 -9.29 -10.99 11.96
N GLN A 8 -10.07 -11.71 12.79
CA GLN A 8 -11.40 -11.25 13.18
C GLN A 8 -11.36 -9.96 13.99
N ASN A 9 -10.33 -9.77 14.81
CA ASN A 9 -10.16 -8.54 15.55
C ASN A 9 -9.77 -7.38 14.63
N ASP A 10 -8.83 -7.63 13.71
CA ASP A 10 -8.45 -6.63 12.71
C ASP A 10 -9.63 -6.24 11.81
N LEU A 11 -10.49 -7.19 11.41
CA LEU A 11 -11.71 -6.88 10.66
C LEU A 11 -12.69 -6.00 11.46
N ARG A 12 -12.89 -6.29 12.76
CA ARG A 12 -13.73 -5.45 13.63
C ARG A 12 -13.15 -4.04 13.80
N GLN A 13 -11.83 -3.94 13.91
CA GLN A 13 -11.11 -2.66 14.03
C GLN A 13 -10.86 -1.98 12.68
N ARG A 14 -11.21 -2.64 11.57
CA ARG A 14 -10.97 -2.22 10.18
C ARG A 14 -9.48 -1.92 9.92
N LEU A 15 -8.62 -2.84 10.36
CA LEU A 15 -7.18 -2.75 10.20
C LEU A 15 -6.67 -3.68 9.10
N LEU A 16 -5.76 -3.16 8.29
CA LEU A 16 -4.92 -3.95 7.39
C LEU A 16 -3.57 -4.15 8.07
N ARG A 17 -3.31 -5.38 8.52
CA ARG A 17 -2.14 -5.77 9.30
C ARG A 17 -1.35 -6.87 8.58
N HIS A 18 -0.03 -6.76 8.56
CA HIS A 18 0.84 -7.84 8.09
C HIS A 18 0.83 -9.02 9.08
N VAL A 19 0.92 -10.25 8.57
CA VAL A 19 0.76 -11.45 9.41
C VAL A 19 2.06 -11.86 10.11
N SER A 20 3.18 -11.77 9.41
CA SER A 20 4.46 -12.27 9.92
C SER A 20 5.66 -11.55 9.28
N PRO A 21 6.87 -11.72 9.83
CA PRO A 21 8.10 -11.16 9.24
C PRO A 21 8.35 -11.58 7.80
N ALA A 22 7.77 -12.71 7.38
CA ALA A 22 7.82 -13.17 5.99
C ALA A 22 7.23 -12.14 5.02
N PHE A 23 6.46 -11.15 5.50
CA PHE A 23 5.95 -10.04 4.68
C PHE A 23 7.06 -9.37 3.85
N SER A 24 8.26 -9.20 4.42
CA SER A 24 9.38 -8.55 3.76
C SER A 24 10.01 -9.37 2.62
N GLU A 25 9.70 -10.67 2.51
CA GLU A 25 10.23 -11.55 1.45
C GLU A 25 9.67 -11.24 0.05
N ASP A 26 8.57 -10.49 -0.05
CA ASP A 26 7.99 -10.10 -1.34
C ASP A 26 7.61 -8.60 -1.33
N PRO A 27 8.39 -7.73 -1.98
CA PRO A 27 8.12 -6.29 -2.02
C PRO A 27 6.78 -5.95 -2.69
N LEU A 28 6.19 -6.87 -3.47
CA LEU A 28 4.86 -6.66 -4.07
C LEU A 28 3.78 -6.50 -3.00
N ARG A 29 4.00 -7.01 -1.77
CA ARG A 29 3.04 -6.86 -0.68
C ARG A 29 2.80 -5.40 -0.28
N VAL A 30 3.77 -4.49 -0.49
CA VAL A 30 3.59 -3.04 -0.30
C VAL A 30 2.47 -2.52 -1.23
N LEU A 31 2.54 -2.85 -2.53
CA LEU A 31 1.50 -2.49 -3.51
C LEU A 31 0.16 -3.15 -3.20
N ARG A 32 0.16 -4.40 -2.76
CA ARG A 32 -1.07 -5.11 -2.39
C ARG A 32 -1.76 -4.47 -1.19
N VAL A 33 -1.02 -4.05 -0.17
CA VAL A 33 -1.56 -3.31 0.97
C VAL A 33 -2.14 -1.98 0.52
N ALA A 34 -1.42 -1.21 -0.31
CA ALA A 34 -1.95 0.04 -0.88
C ALA A 34 -3.23 -0.19 -1.68
N ARG A 35 -3.31 -1.27 -2.47
CA ARG A 35 -4.52 -1.61 -3.22
C ARG A 35 -5.66 -2.01 -2.28
N PHE A 36 -5.40 -2.76 -1.22
CA PHE A 36 -6.43 -3.10 -0.24
C PHE A 36 -6.91 -1.88 0.52
N ALA A 37 -6.02 -0.95 0.87
CA ALA A 37 -6.39 0.33 1.45
C ALA A 37 -7.33 1.10 0.52
N ALA A 38 -7.00 1.21 -0.77
CA ALA A 38 -7.89 1.82 -1.76
C ALA A 38 -9.23 1.10 -1.92
N ARG A 39 -9.21 -0.23 -1.99
CA ARG A 39 -10.42 -1.05 -2.13
C ARG A 39 -11.37 -0.89 -0.95
N TYR A 40 -10.86 -0.86 0.27
CA TYR A 40 -11.66 -0.89 1.49
C TYR A 40 -11.76 0.47 2.21
N ALA A 41 -11.20 1.54 1.65
CA ALA A 41 -11.26 2.90 2.20
C ALA A 41 -12.70 3.34 2.49
N HIS A 42 -13.63 3.11 1.56
CA HIS A 42 -15.05 3.42 1.75
C HIS A 42 -15.74 2.65 2.89
N LEU A 43 -15.13 1.55 3.38
CA LEU A 43 -15.60 0.81 4.54
C LEU A 43 -14.92 1.27 5.84
N GLY A 44 -14.03 2.27 5.76
CA GLY A 44 -13.28 2.81 6.90
C GLY A 44 -12.09 1.95 7.32
N PHE A 45 -11.52 1.15 6.40
CA PHE A 45 -10.28 0.43 6.68
C PHE A 45 -9.07 1.38 6.66
N ARG A 46 -8.14 1.14 7.58
CA ARG A 46 -6.85 1.82 7.68
C ARG A 46 -5.72 0.82 7.85
N ILE A 47 -4.51 1.22 7.51
CA ILE A 47 -3.32 0.38 7.68
C ILE A 47 -2.88 0.46 9.15
N ALA A 48 -2.53 -0.68 9.74
CA ALA A 48 -1.99 -0.72 11.08
C ALA A 48 -0.60 -0.07 11.13
N GLU A 49 -0.30 0.68 12.18
CA GLU A 49 0.91 1.52 12.27
C GLU A 49 2.20 0.72 12.07
N GLU A 50 2.31 -0.47 12.66
CA GLU A 50 3.48 -1.31 12.49
C GLU A 50 3.61 -1.88 11.08
N THR A 51 2.50 -2.03 10.35
CA THR A 51 2.51 -2.42 8.94
C THR A 51 2.96 -1.26 8.05
N GLN A 52 2.52 -0.04 8.36
CA GLN A 52 2.98 1.16 7.68
C GLN A 52 4.49 1.37 7.87
N ALA A 53 4.98 1.21 9.10
CA ALA A 53 6.41 1.31 9.43
C ALA A 53 7.23 0.24 8.70
N LEU A 54 6.74 -1.01 8.65
CA LEU A 54 7.40 -2.09 7.92
C LEU A 54 7.49 -1.80 6.41
N MET A 55 6.40 -1.30 5.81
CA MET A 55 6.39 -0.90 4.40
C MET A 55 7.42 0.19 4.12
N ALA A 56 7.51 1.21 4.98
CA ALA A 56 8.50 2.29 4.84
C ALA A 56 9.94 1.76 4.95
N ALA A 57 10.21 0.87 5.91
CA ALA A 57 11.53 0.25 6.08
C ALA A 57 11.94 -0.60 4.86
N MET A 58 11.01 -1.35 4.25
CA MET A 58 11.28 -2.09 3.01
C MET A 58 11.63 -1.15 1.84
N VAL A 59 10.97 0.01 1.77
CA VAL A 59 11.27 1.03 0.75
C VAL A 59 12.64 1.64 0.96
N GLU A 60 12.98 1.97 2.20
CA GLU A 60 14.29 2.51 2.56
C GLU A 60 15.42 1.51 2.27
N ALA A 61 15.18 0.22 2.50
CA ALA A 61 16.11 -0.86 2.16
C ALA A 61 16.27 -1.10 0.64
N GLY A 62 15.50 -0.40 -0.21
CA GLY A 62 15.60 -0.50 -1.67
C GLY A 62 14.91 -1.72 -2.26
N GLU A 63 14.10 -2.45 -1.49
CA GLU A 63 13.50 -3.71 -1.93
C GLU A 63 12.56 -3.56 -3.13
N LEU A 64 11.96 -2.37 -3.30
CA LEU A 64 11.06 -2.10 -4.42
C LEU A 64 11.79 -2.06 -5.77
N ALA A 65 13.11 -1.83 -5.80
CA ALA A 65 13.88 -1.84 -7.03
C ALA A 65 13.93 -3.23 -7.69
N HIS A 66 13.65 -4.29 -6.93
CA HIS A 66 13.61 -5.66 -7.43
C HIS A 66 12.26 -6.03 -8.07
N LEU A 67 11.27 -5.13 -8.06
CA LEU A 67 9.96 -5.38 -8.67
C LEU A 67 10.02 -5.19 -10.19
N THR A 68 9.51 -6.18 -10.93
CA THR A 68 9.34 -6.03 -12.37
C THR A 68 8.19 -5.07 -12.69
N PRO A 69 8.29 -4.26 -13.76
CA PRO A 69 7.24 -3.33 -14.15
C PRO A 69 5.86 -3.97 -14.33
N GLU A 70 5.80 -5.22 -14.81
CA GLU A 70 4.54 -5.95 -15.04
C GLU A 70 3.82 -6.24 -13.71
N ARG A 71 4.56 -6.57 -12.65
CA ARG A 71 3.99 -6.81 -11.32
C ARG A 71 3.46 -5.51 -10.72
N VAL A 72 4.20 -4.41 -10.89
CA VAL A 72 3.78 -3.07 -10.47
C VAL A 72 2.51 -2.64 -11.22
N TRP A 73 2.49 -2.81 -12.54
CA TRP A 73 1.35 -2.44 -13.38
C TRP A 73 0.08 -3.21 -13.00
N LYS A 74 0.17 -4.53 -12.79
CA LYS A 74 -0.99 -5.35 -12.43
C LYS A 74 -1.68 -4.89 -11.14
N GLU A 75 -0.90 -4.54 -10.12
CA GLU A 75 -1.46 -4.01 -8.86
C GLU A 75 -2.01 -2.58 -9.05
N THR A 76 -1.35 -1.77 -9.87
CA THR A 76 -1.76 -0.38 -10.16
C THR A 76 -3.07 -0.34 -10.95
N GLU A 77 -3.19 -1.09 -12.04
CA GLU A 77 -4.42 -1.25 -12.82
C GLU A 77 -5.57 -1.71 -11.92
N SER A 78 -5.31 -2.72 -11.08
CA SER A 78 -6.31 -3.21 -10.13
C SER A 78 -6.71 -2.15 -9.09
N ALA A 79 -5.79 -1.29 -8.66
CA ALA A 79 -6.09 -0.19 -7.73
C ALA A 79 -6.90 0.93 -8.38
N LEU A 80 -6.64 1.24 -9.66
CA LEU A 80 -7.35 2.26 -10.43
C LEU A 80 -8.84 1.94 -10.62
N THR A 81 -9.21 0.65 -10.62
CA THR A 81 -10.62 0.21 -10.71
C THR A 81 -11.37 0.21 -9.37
N THR A 82 -10.71 0.55 -8.27
CA THR A 82 -11.35 0.61 -6.95
C THR A 82 -12.22 1.86 -6.80
N ARG A 83 -13.05 1.91 -5.74
CA ARG A 83 -13.89 3.08 -5.43
C ARG A 83 -13.08 4.31 -5.00
N ASN A 84 -11.88 4.12 -4.46
CA ASN A 84 -11.04 5.18 -3.91
C ASN A 84 -9.59 5.04 -4.40
N PRO A 85 -9.34 5.13 -5.72
CA PRO A 85 -8.01 4.91 -6.30
C PRO A 85 -6.97 5.92 -5.78
N GLN A 86 -7.39 7.13 -5.39
CA GLN A 86 -6.51 8.12 -4.77
C GLN A 86 -5.82 7.63 -3.50
N VAL A 87 -6.46 6.73 -2.73
CA VAL A 87 -5.90 6.18 -1.49
C VAL A 87 -4.72 5.25 -1.77
N PHE A 88 -4.67 4.62 -2.95
CA PHE A 88 -3.52 3.82 -3.37
C PHE A 88 -2.27 4.69 -3.47
N PHE A 89 -2.35 5.78 -4.24
CA PHE A 89 -1.23 6.71 -4.40
C PHE A 89 -0.86 7.41 -3.09
N GLN A 90 -1.85 7.79 -2.28
CA GLN A 90 -1.60 8.34 -0.94
C GLN A 90 -0.85 7.34 -0.05
N THR A 91 -1.28 6.08 -0.01
CA THR A 91 -0.61 5.04 0.77
C THR A 91 0.84 4.84 0.32
N LEU A 92 1.07 4.75 -0.99
CA LEU A 92 2.42 4.63 -1.54
C LEU A 92 3.28 5.85 -1.18
N ARG A 93 2.71 7.05 -1.15
CA ARG A 93 3.43 8.26 -0.72
C ARG A 93 3.75 8.23 0.76
N ASP A 94 2.80 7.82 1.60
CA ASP A 94 2.94 7.75 3.05
C ASP A 94 4.05 6.77 3.47
N CYS A 95 4.28 5.70 2.70
CA CYS A 95 5.42 4.79 2.91
C CYS A 95 6.63 5.09 2.03
N GLN A 96 6.65 6.24 1.34
CA GLN A 96 7.74 6.67 0.45
C GLN A 96 7.96 5.78 -0.78
N ALA A 97 7.08 4.82 -1.08
CA ALA A 97 7.13 4.00 -2.28
C ALA A 97 6.80 4.79 -3.55
N LEU A 98 5.97 5.83 -3.46
CA LEU A 98 5.51 6.58 -4.63
C LEU A 98 6.67 7.20 -5.42
N LYS A 99 7.62 7.84 -4.73
CA LYS A 99 8.82 8.44 -5.36
C LYS A 99 9.73 7.42 -6.06
N VAL A 100 9.64 6.14 -5.67
CA VAL A 100 10.44 5.05 -6.25
C VAL A 100 9.75 4.47 -7.48
N LEU A 101 8.45 4.22 -7.39
CA LEU A 101 7.68 3.54 -8.44
C LEU A 101 7.13 4.49 -9.52
N PHE A 102 6.75 5.71 -9.13
CA PHE A 102 6.11 6.71 -9.97
C PHE A 102 6.66 8.11 -9.65
N PRO A 103 7.97 8.36 -9.86
CA PRO A 103 8.60 9.63 -9.52
C PRO A 103 7.91 10.83 -10.17
N GLU A 104 7.37 10.66 -11.38
CA GLU A 104 6.63 11.69 -12.10
C GLU A 104 5.34 12.08 -11.39
N ILE A 105 4.64 11.11 -10.77
CA ILE A 105 3.41 11.37 -10.00
C ILE A 105 3.76 12.01 -8.66
N ASP A 106 4.81 11.55 -7.98
CA ASP A 106 5.23 12.15 -6.70
C ASP A 106 5.59 13.63 -6.84
N ALA A 107 6.25 13.99 -7.96
CA ALA A 107 6.63 15.36 -8.29
C ALA A 107 5.44 16.32 -8.50
N LEU A 108 4.24 15.81 -8.79
CA LEU A 108 3.04 16.63 -8.94
C LEU A 108 2.45 17.10 -7.61
N TYR A 109 2.81 16.47 -6.49
CA TYR A 109 2.31 16.91 -5.20
C TYR A 109 2.93 18.25 -4.80
N GLY A 110 2.09 19.20 -4.40
CA GLY A 110 2.50 20.57 -4.08
C GLY A 110 2.55 21.50 -5.29
N VAL A 111 2.36 20.96 -6.51
CA VAL A 111 2.10 21.78 -7.69
C VAL A 111 0.63 22.22 -7.66
N PRO A 112 0.34 23.53 -7.76
CA PRO A 112 -1.04 24.00 -7.83
C PRO A 112 -1.77 23.37 -9.01
N ALA A 113 -2.94 22.78 -8.78
CA ALA A 113 -3.80 22.32 -9.86
C ALA A 113 -4.29 23.54 -10.67
N PRO A 114 -4.27 23.48 -12.01
CA PRO A 114 -4.89 24.52 -12.82
C PRO A 114 -6.38 24.63 -12.46
N ALA A 115 -6.86 25.87 -12.39
CA ALA A 115 -8.24 26.23 -12.04
C ALA A 115 -9.25 25.79 -13.10
#